data_AF-A0A7L9R3D2-F1
#
_entry.id   AF-A0A7L9R3D2-F1
#
_cell.length_a   1.000
_cell.length_b   1.000
_cell.length_c   1.000
_cell.angle_alpha   90.00
_cell.angle_beta   90.00
_cell.angle_gamma   90.00
#
_symmetry.space_group_name_H-M   'P 1'
#
loop_
_entity.id
_entity.type
_entity.pdbx_description
1 polymer ?
#
loop_
_entity_poly.entity_id
_entity_poly.type
_entity_poly.pdbx_seq_one_letter_code
_entity_poly.pdbx_strand_id
1 'polypeptide(L)'
;MQGLGVILCCVLAVVPAHGSFPGATAPPATCRRWCRTPEQQAYCCETVFEPEAPVGTKPLDCPQVRPTCPPTRFGGGPVTCSSDFKCGGLDKCCFDRCLGEHVCKPPSFYNQFG
;
A
#
# COMPACT_ATOMS: atom_id res chain seq x y z
N MET A 1 23.11 -54.48 -4.55
CA MET A 1 21.93 -55.30 -4.20
C MET A 1 21.26 -54.61 -3.03
N GLN A 2 20.24 -53.79 -3.33
CA GLN A 2 18.84 -53.98 -2.87
C GLN A 2 18.67 -53.65 -1.38
N GLY A 3 17.82 -52.74 -0.92
CA GLY A 3 16.69 -52.03 -1.52
C GLY A 3 15.73 -51.61 -0.39
N LEU A 4 14.80 -50.70 -0.74
CA LEU A 4 13.49 -50.42 -0.11
C LEU A 4 13.45 -50.09 1.40
N GLY A 5 12.92 -48.96 1.87
CA GLY A 5 11.72 -48.27 1.40
C GLY A 5 10.46 -48.94 1.96
N VAL A 6 10.08 -48.66 3.22
CA VAL A 6 8.76 -48.99 3.80
C VAL A 6 8.47 -47.95 4.90
N ILE A 7 7.74 -46.87 4.62
CA ILE A 7 6.28 -46.76 4.82
C ILE A 7 5.90 -47.24 6.23
N LEU A 8 5.83 -46.32 7.21
CA LEU A 8 5.20 -46.61 8.50
C LEU A 8 4.21 -45.50 8.89
N CYS A 9 2.94 -45.87 8.72
CA CYS A 9 1.75 -45.36 9.40
C CYS A 9 1.27 -43.94 9.08
N CYS A 10 0.56 -43.83 7.94
CA CYS A 10 -0.77 -43.25 8.00
C CYS A 10 -1.61 -44.05 9.01
N VAL A 11 -1.86 -43.49 10.19
CA VAL A 11 -3.13 -43.50 10.97
C VAL A 11 -2.82 -43.21 12.44
N LEU A 12 -3.23 -42.05 12.93
CA LEU A 12 -4.27 -41.89 13.97
C LEU A 12 -4.16 -40.51 14.64
N ALA A 13 -5.20 -39.70 14.36
CA ALA A 13 -5.74 -38.61 15.17
C ALA A 13 -4.80 -37.45 15.57
N VAL A 14 -4.79 -36.41 14.74
CA VAL A 14 -4.73 -35.04 15.27
C VAL A 14 -5.98 -34.31 14.77
N VAL A 15 -6.83 -33.95 15.74
CA VAL A 15 -8.04 -33.14 15.65
C VAL A 15 -8.13 -32.22 14.42
N PRO A 16 -9.27 -32.15 13.71
CA PRO A 16 -9.50 -31.01 12.83
C PRO A 16 -9.73 -29.79 13.73
N ALA A 17 -8.66 -29.05 14.00
CA ALA A 17 -8.81 -27.67 14.42
C ALA A 17 -9.33 -26.92 13.19
N HIS A 18 -10.65 -26.91 13.02
CA HIS A 18 -11.36 -25.92 12.21
C HIS A 18 -11.18 -24.57 12.90
N GLY A 19 -9.96 -24.06 12.92
CA GLY A 19 -9.68 -22.67 13.22
C GLY A 19 -10.17 -21.88 12.02
N SER A 20 -11.47 -21.60 11.98
CA SER A 20 -11.99 -20.50 11.19
C SER A 20 -11.36 -19.23 11.74
N PHE A 21 -10.24 -18.83 11.14
CA PHE A 21 -9.72 -17.48 11.28
C PHE A 21 -10.85 -16.54 10.81
N PRO A 22 -11.33 -15.61 11.64
CA PRO A 22 -12.33 -14.66 11.20
C PRO A 22 -11.71 -13.77 10.11
N GLY A 23 -12.11 -14.04 8.87
CA GLY A 23 -12.13 -13.10 7.75
C GLY A 23 -10.88 -12.27 7.53
N ALA A 24 -9.74 -12.91 7.26
CA ALA A 24 -8.73 -12.24 6.43
C ALA A 24 -9.26 -12.28 4.99
N THR A 25 -10.06 -11.28 4.60
CA THR A 25 -10.42 -11.07 3.19
C THR A 25 -9.11 -10.98 2.42
N ALA A 26 -8.82 -11.98 1.59
CA ALA A 26 -7.59 -11.98 0.81
C ALA A 26 -7.53 -10.65 0.04
N PRO A 27 -6.39 -9.95 0.08
CA PRO A 27 -6.23 -8.75 -0.73
C PRO A 27 -6.64 -9.07 -2.17
N PRO A 28 -7.34 -8.16 -2.87
CA PRO A 28 -7.74 -8.41 -4.25
C PRO A 28 -6.49 -8.79 -5.04
N ALA A 29 -6.55 -9.92 -5.76
CA ALA A 29 -5.42 -10.46 -6.54
C ALA A 29 -4.88 -9.47 -7.61
N THR A 30 -5.58 -8.36 -7.80
CA THR A 30 -5.28 -7.26 -8.72
C THR A 30 -4.45 -6.15 -8.08
N CYS A 31 -4.10 -6.24 -6.78
CA CYS A 31 -3.30 -5.21 -6.14
C CYS A 31 -1.81 -5.36 -6.47
N ARG A 32 -1.23 -4.34 -7.11
CA ARG A 32 0.20 -4.28 -7.41
C ARG A 32 1.00 -3.62 -6.28
N ARG A 33 0.49 -2.54 -5.69
CA ARG A 33 1.19 -1.82 -4.60
C ARG A 33 0.28 -1.54 -3.41
N TRP A 34 0.84 -1.81 -2.24
CA TRP A 34 0.24 -1.55 -0.94
C TRP A 34 0.86 -0.30 -0.34
N CYS A 35 0.02 0.71 -0.09
CA CYS A 35 0.42 1.92 0.61
C CYS A 35 -0.08 1.87 2.05
N ARG A 36 0.50 2.70 2.92
CA ARG A 36 0.12 2.78 4.33
C ARG A 36 -0.37 4.18 4.67
N THR A 37 -1.50 4.27 5.36
CA THR A 37 -1.94 5.53 5.96
C THR A 37 -1.00 5.93 7.12
N PRO A 38 -1.05 7.19 7.59
CA PRO A 38 -0.32 7.61 8.79
C PRO A 38 -0.66 6.78 10.04
N GLU A 39 -1.84 6.17 10.07
CA GLU A 39 -2.33 5.27 11.13
C GLU A 39 -1.87 3.81 10.94
N GLN A 40 -0.92 3.56 10.02
CA GLN A 40 -0.38 2.24 9.66
C GLN A 40 -1.41 1.28 9.02
N GLN A 41 -2.54 1.78 8.54
CA GLN A 41 -3.50 0.97 7.82
C GLN A 41 -3.01 0.74 6.38
N ALA A 42 -2.88 -0.52 5.98
CA ALA A 42 -2.52 -0.88 4.62
C ALA A 42 -3.75 -0.84 3.70
N TYR A 43 -3.61 -0.26 2.52
CA TYR A 43 -4.63 -0.29 1.49
C TYR A 43 -4.00 -0.42 0.10
N CYS A 44 -4.77 -0.92 -0.86
CA CYS A 44 -4.30 -1.04 -2.23
C CYS A 44 -4.32 0.33 -2.90
N CYS A 45 -3.15 0.82 -3.31
CA CYS A 45 -2.99 2.15 -3.93
C CYS A 45 -2.55 2.10 -5.39
N GLU A 46 -2.27 0.91 -5.91
CA GLU A 46 -2.06 0.70 -7.34
C GLU A 46 -2.51 -0.70 -7.73
N THR A 47 -3.29 -0.77 -8.80
CA THR A 47 -3.74 -2.04 -9.35
C THR A 47 -2.91 -2.47 -10.57
N VAL A 48 -3.02 -3.74 -10.95
CA VAL A 48 -2.39 -4.29 -12.16
C VAL A 48 -2.93 -3.66 -13.46
N PHE A 49 -4.05 -2.94 -13.40
CA PHE A 49 -4.67 -2.27 -14.55
C PHE A 49 -4.06 -0.90 -14.83
N GLU A 50 -3.24 -0.37 -13.92
CA GLU A 50 -2.56 0.91 -14.12
C GLU A 50 -1.22 0.71 -14.84
N PRO A 51 -0.80 1.68 -15.68
CA PRO A 51 0.52 1.68 -16.28
C PRO A 51 1.62 1.61 -15.23
N GLU A 52 2.65 0.82 -15.49
CA GLU A 52 3.79 0.73 -14.58
C GLU A 52 4.66 1.99 -14.66
N ALA A 53 5.01 2.53 -13.49
CA ALA A 53 5.91 3.66 -13.34
C ALA A 53 7.11 3.27 -12.47
N PRO A 54 8.27 3.97 -12.60
CA PRO A 54 9.39 3.76 -11.70
C PRO A 54 8.97 3.89 -10.24
N VAL A 55 9.60 3.09 -9.38
CA VAL A 55 9.37 3.14 -7.93
C VAL A 55 10.58 3.75 -7.27
N GLY A 56 10.31 4.66 -6.35
CA GLY A 56 11.32 5.19 -5.46
C GLY A 56 10.78 6.36 -4.67
N THR A 57 11.68 6.94 -3.88
CA THR A 57 11.45 8.16 -3.13
C THR A 57 12.29 9.29 -3.71
N LYS A 58 11.73 10.49 -3.71
CA LYS A 58 12.44 11.73 -4.02
C LYS A 58 12.92 12.41 -2.74
N PRO A 59 13.89 13.32 -2.82
CA PRO A 59 14.32 14.14 -1.68
C PRO A 59 13.17 14.92 -1.06
N LEU A 60 13.41 15.45 0.15
CA LEU A 60 12.44 16.17 0.98
C LEU A 60 11.31 15.28 1.49
N ASP A 61 10.50 15.83 2.39
CA ASP A 61 9.42 15.12 3.05
C ASP A 61 8.05 15.56 2.57
N CYS A 62 7.05 14.72 2.82
CA CYS A 62 5.66 15.09 2.61
C CYS A 62 5.31 16.33 3.45
N PRO A 63 4.47 17.24 2.92
CA PRO A 63 4.00 18.37 3.68
C PRO A 63 3.18 17.91 4.89
N GLN A 64 3.18 18.72 5.94
CA GLN A 64 2.32 18.51 7.10
C GLN A 64 0.85 18.42 6.65
N VAL A 65 0.11 17.52 7.27
CA VAL A 65 -1.32 17.34 6.99
C VAL A 65 -2.06 18.63 7.38
N ARG A 66 -2.85 19.17 6.45
CA ARG A 66 -3.64 20.39 6.71
C ARG A 66 -4.77 20.06 7.70
N PRO A 67 -5.09 20.96 8.66
CA PRO A 67 -6.15 20.74 9.64
C PRO A 67 -7.56 20.82 9.03
N THR A 68 -7.70 21.47 7.86
CA THR A 68 -8.99 21.67 7.19
C THR A 68 -8.87 21.28 5.73
N CYS A 69 -9.86 20.52 5.25
CA CYS A 69 -9.95 20.12 3.85
C CYS A 69 -10.41 21.31 3.00
N PRO A 70 -9.66 21.69 1.94
CA PRO A 70 -10.12 22.72 1.03
C PRO A 70 -11.41 22.26 0.34
N PRO A 71 -12.31 23.19 -0.05
CA PRO A 71 -13.48 22.83 -0.84
C PRO A 71 -13.02 22.12 -2.11
N THR A 72 -13.65 20.98 -2.41
CA THR A 72 -13.43 20.24 -3.65
C THR A 72 -13.80 21.15 -4.81
N ARG A 73 -12.79 21.60 -5.56
CA ARG A 73 -13.02 22.40 -6.76
C ARG A 73 -13.62 21.47 -7.81
N PHE A 74 -14.73 21.88 -8.42
CA PHE A 74 -15.26 21.22 -9.60
C PHE A 74 -14.28 21.45 -10.76
N GLY A 75 -13.38 20.50 -10.99
CA GLY A 75 -12.40 20.51 -12.08
C GLY A 75 -11.02 20.05 -11.64
N GLY A 76 -10.55 18.93 -12.22
CA GLY A 76 -9.20 18.37 -12.05
C GLY A 76 -8.86 17.98 -10.61
N GLY A 77 -9.17 16.75 -10.21
CA GLY A 77 -8.72 16.20 -8.93
C GLY A 77 -7.19 16.04 -8.90
N PRO A 78 -6.58 15.98 -7.70
CA PRO A 78 -5.16 15.69 -7.58
C PRO A 78 -4.84 14.30 -8.16
N VAL A 79 -3.61 14.13 -8.66
CA VAL A 79 -3.16 12.88 -9.26
C VAL A 79 -2.92 11.85 -8.17
N THR A 80 -3.59 10.70 -8.24
CA THR A 80 -3.35 9.58 -7.34
C THR A 80 -2.01 8.92 -7.65
N CYS A 81 -1.34 8.44 -6.60
CA CYS A 81 0.01 7.92 -6.73
C CYS A 81 0.27 6.75 -5.77
N SER A 82 1.30 5.97 -6.10
CA SER A 82 1.79 4.86 -5.29
C SER A 82 3.28 5.00 -4.94
N SER A 83 3.99 5.92 -5.60
CA SER A 83 5.41 6.25 -5.37
C SER A 83 5.67 7.70 -5.78
N ASP A 84 6.75 8.31 -5.27
CA ASP A 84 7.12 9.68 -5.62
C ASP A 84 7.41 9.84 -7.12
N PHE A 85 7.90 8.80 -7.77
CA PHE A 85 8.25 8.80 -9.20
C PHE A 85 7.03 8.74 -10.13
N LYS A 86 5.82 8.47 -9.59
CA LYS A 86 4.56 8.68 -10.32
C LYS A 86 4.18 10.16 -10.41
N CYS A 87 4.75 11.00 -9.55
CA CYS A 87 4.51 12.44 -9.52
C CYS A 87 5.52 13.21 -10.37
N GLY A 88 5.12 14.35 -10.93
CA GLY A 88 5.99 15.21 -11.73
C GLY A 88 7.01 15.99 -10.89
N GLY A 89 8.15 16.36 -11.47
CA GLY A 89 9.13 17.25 -10.83
C GLY A 89 9.59 16.76 -9.44
N LEU A 90 9.50 17.64 -8.44
CA LEU A 90 9.84 17.36 -7.04
C LEU A 90 8.64 16.90 -6.19
N ASP A 91 7.46 16.76 -6.79
CA ASP A 91 6.27 16.37 -6.06
C ASP A 91 6.44 14.97 -5.48
N LYS A 92 5.91 14.82 -4.27
CA LYS A 92 5.94 13.60 -3.49
C LYS A 92 4.58 12.94 -3.46
N CYS A 93 4.60 11.63 -3.27
CA CYS A 93 3.40 10.84 -3.13
C CYS A 93 3.00 10.76 -1.65
N CYS A 94 2.00 11.53 -1.27
CA CYS A 94 1.69 11.80 0.13
C CYS A 94 0.23 11.49 0.43
N PHE A 95 -0.02 10.86 1.59
CA PHE A 95 -1.39 10.60 2.04
C PHE A 95 -2.17 11.92 2.22
N ASP A 96 -3.37 11.97 1.68
CA ASP A 96 -4.32 13.04 1.88
C ASP A 96 -5.47 12.56 2.75
N ARG A 97 -5.53 13.08 3.99
CA ARG A 97 -6.62 12.73 4.92
C ARG A 97 -8.00 13.18 4.43
N CYS A 98 -8.06 14.17 3.54
CA CYS A 98 -9.31 14.66 3.00
C CYS A 98 -9.86 13.74 1.91
N LEU A 99 -8.99 13.02 1.20
CA LEU A 99 -9.37 12.08 0.15
C LEU A 99 -9.28 10.62 0.59
N GLY A 100 -8.56 10.34 1.67
CA GLY A 100 -8.33 8.98 2.16
C GLY A 100 -7.33 8.19 1.30
N GLU A 101 -6.52 8.86 0.49
CA GLU A 101 -5.59 8.22 -0.46
C GLU A 101 -4.31 9.04 -0.67
N HIS A 102 -3.28 8.39 -1.23
CA HIS A 102 -2.04 9.03 -1.63
C HIS A 102 -2.22 9.78 -2.94
N VAL A 103 -1.84 11.06 -2.91
CA VAL A 103 -1.87 11.94 -4.07
C VAL A 103 -0.57 12.72 -4.18
N CYS A 104 -0.26 13.19 -5.39
CA CYS A 104 0.89 14.03 -5.64
C CYS A 104 0.72 15.39 -4.95
N LYS A 105 1.69 15.73 -4.10
CA LYS A 105 1.74 17.01 -3.37
C LYS A 105 3.12 17.63 -3.49
N PRO A 106 3.22 18.98 -3.45
CA PRO A 106 4.50 19.65 -3.33
C PRO A 106 5.25 19.20 -2.06
N PRO A 107 6.59 19.07 -2.12
CA PRO A 107 7.38 18.69 -0.96
C PRO A 107 7.34 19.78 0.11
N SER A 108 7.58 19.39 1.36
CA SER A 108 7.84 20.33 2.45
C SER A 108 9.29 20.78 2.42
N PHE A 109 9.52 22.08 2.59
CA PHE A 109 10.86 22.65 2.86
C PHE A 109 11.09 22.91 4.35
N TYR A 110 10.04 22.81 5.17
CA TYR A 110 10.08 23.13 6.59
C TYR A 110 10.63 22.00 7.47
N ASN A 111 10.47 20.72 7.07
CA ASN A 111 10.99 19.59 7.84
C ASN A 111 12.53 19.41 7.72
N GLN A 112 13.23 20.24 6.94
CA GLN A 112 14.70 20.15 6.79
C GLN A 112 15.47 21.00 7.84
N PHE A 113 14.79 21.87 8.59
CA PHE A 113 15.42 22.81 9.53
C PHE A 113 14.99 22.64 10.99
N GLY A 114 14.41 21.48 11.34
CA GLY A 114 13.97 21.14 12.70
C GLY A 114 14.89 20.12 13.35
#